data_AF-I2GHQ3-F1
#
_entry.id   AF-I2GHQ3-F1
#
_cell.length_a   1.000
_cell.length_b   1.000
_cell.length_c   1.000
_cell.angle_alpha   90.00
_cell.angle_beta   90.00
_cell.angle_gamma   90.00
#
_symmetry.space_group_name_H-M   'P 1'
#
loop_
_entity.id
_entity.type
_entity.pdbx_description
1 polymer ?
#
loop_
_entity_poly.entity_id
_entity_poly.type
_entity_poly.pdbx_seq_one_letter_code
_entity_poly.pdbx_strand_id
1 'polypeptide(L)'
;MARMRRIVFSILWLVLFSPLALAQVWHVSGDGKDTNDGKTPQTAFRSLQKAAELVEPGDVVWIGDGTYTNDDTGNGSAVLSITRSGRPDAWISWKARPGHKPVVRPVGWNGIHVSGSYHILEGLTVVGNNDSIVLLAAQEDAKKPKPNPFFNTNGIFVNGRLNKPDQKPHHVIIRNCSVSKCAGGGLSGLKWIT
;
A
#
# COMPACT_ATOMS: atom_id res chain seq x y z
N MET A 1 31.13 -43.45 -48.95
CA MET A 1 30.09 -43.82 -47.97
C MET A 1 30.44 -43.17 -46.64
N ALA A 2 29.59 -42.26 -46.17
CA ALA A 2 29.88 -41.29 -45.11
C ALA A 2 29.70 -41.87 -43.70
N ARG A 3 30.59 -41.47 -42.78
CA ARG A 3 30.64 -41.88 -41.37
C ARG A 3 29.75 -40.95 -40.54
N MET A 4 28.61 -41.45 -40.08
CA MET A 4 27.64 -40.70 -39.26
C MET A 4 28.21 -40.50 -37.83
N ARG A 5 28.55 -39.25 -37.47
CA ARG A 5 28.88 -38.86 -36.09
C ARG A 5 27.59 -38.70 -35.29
N ARG A 6 27.41 -39.52 -34.25
CA ARG A 6 26.32 -39.36 -33.28
C ARG A 6 26.61 -38.15 -32.38
N ILE A 7 25.81 -37.10 -32.51
CA ILE A 7 25.80 -35.94 -31.61
C ILE A 7 24.89 -36.30 -30.44
N VAL A 8 25.46 -36.43 -29.24
CA VAL A 8 24.70 -36.61 -28.00
C VAL A 8 24.26 -35.22 -27.54
N PHE A 9 22.96 -34.92 -27.65
CA PHE A 9 22.36 -33.74 -27.03
C PHE A 9 22.14 -34.02 -25.54
N SER A 10 23.06 -33.56 -24.69
CA SER A 10 22.83 -33.48 -23.25
C SER A 10 21.93 -32.28 -22.95
N ILE A 11 20.65 -32.55 -22.67
CA ILE A 11 19.70 -31.54 -22.17
C ILE A 11 20.02 -31.32 -20.69
N LEU A 12 20.73 -30.24 -20.38
CA LEU A 12 20.97 -29.79 -19.01
C LEU A 12 19.67 -29.14 -18.49
N TRP A 13 18.86 -29.89 -17.74
CA TRP A 13 17.73 -29.34 -16.99
C TRP A 13 18.25 -28.46 -15.85
N LEU A 14 18.29 -27.14 -16.09
CA LEU A 14 18.45 -26.14 -15.03
C LEU A 14 17.15 -26.11 -14.22
N VAL A 15 17.12 -26.88 -13.13
CA VAL A 15 16.10 -26.72 -12.09
C VAL A 15 16.33 -25.35 -11.46
N LEU A 16 15.52 -24.36 -11.87
CA LEU A 16 15.40 -23.08 -11.19
C LEU A 16 14.85 -23.35 -9.80
N PHE A 17 15.76 -23.52 -8.83
CA PHE A 17 15.42 -23.51 -7.41
C PHE A 17 14.98 -22.09 -7.07
N SER A 18 13.70 -21.78 -7.28
CA SER A 18 13.14 -20.52 -6.83
C SER A 18 13.21 -20.56 -5.30
N PRO A 19 13.97 -19.67 -4.64
CA PRO A 19 14.04 -19.69 -3.19
C PRO A 19 12.62 -19.49 -2.67
N LEU A 20 12.17 -20.39 -1.80
CA LEU A 20 10.98 -20.16 -1.00
C LEU A 20 11.29 -18.93 -0.14
N ALA A 21 10.86 -17.75 -0.59
CA ALA A 21 10.90 -16.56 0.24
C ALA A 21 9.95 -16.82 1.41
N LEU A 22 10.51 -17.08 2.59
CA LEU A 22 9.73 -17.23 3.81
C LEU A 22 9.07 -15.88 4.09
N ALA A 23 7.74 -15.89 4.18
CA ALA A 23 6.93 -14.75 4.57
C ALA A 23 7.55 -14.06 5.80
N GLN A 24 7.87 -12.78 5.65
CA GLN A 24 8.43 -11.97 6.71
C GLN A 24 7.33 -11.28 7.50
N VAL A 25 7.63 -11.00 8.76
CA VAL A 25 6.83 -10.13 9.60
C VAL A 25 7.56 -8.81 9.76
N TRP A 26 6.87 -7.72 9.44
CA TRP A 26 7.33 -6.35 9.60
C TRP A 26 6.52 -5.65 10.69
N HIS A 27 7.17 -4.81 11.46
CA HIS A 27 6.54 -4.03 12.51
C HIS A 27 6.66 -2.53 12.22
N VAL A 28 5.55 -1.83 12.35
CA VAL A 28 5.47 -0.37 12.27
C VAL A 28 4.82 0.15 13.55
N SER A 29 5.30 1.25 14.11
CA SER A 29 4.78 1.85 15.35
C SER A 29 4.92 3.37 15.33
N GLY A 30 3.99 4.09 15.98
CA GLY A 30 4.01 5.55 16.05
C GLY A 30 5.22 6.13 16.80
N ASP A 31 5.83 5.33 17.68
CA ASP A 31 7.06 5.60 18.43
C ASP A 31 8.32 4.96 17.81
N GLY A 32 8.17 4.29 16.66
CA GLY A 32 9.26 3.62 15.94
C GLY A 32 10.25 4.59 15.29
N LYS A 33 11.23 4.03 14.57
CA LYS A 33 12.23 4.79 13.79
C LYS A 33 12.54 4.07 12.48
N ASP A 34 12.62 4.79 11.37
CA ASP A 34 12.89 4.18 10.06
C ASP A 34 14.34 3.72 9.87
N THR A 35 15.22 4.04 10.82
CA THR A 35 16.56 3.48 10.95
C THR A 35 16.59 2.10 11.64
N ASN A 36 15.50 1.67 12.26
CA ASN A 36 15.39 0.33 12.83
C ASN A 36 15.25 -0.73 11.73
N ASP A 37 15.34 -2.01 12.07
CA ASP A 37 15.22 -3.12 11.10
C ASP A 37 13.77 -3.56 10.81
N GLY A 38 12.80 -3.12 11.60
CA GLY A 38 11.39 -3.47 11.46
C GLY A 38 11.05 -4.92 11.78
N LYS A 39 11.97 -5.71 12.33
CA LYS A 39 11.79 -7.17 12.54
C LYS A 39 11.11 -7.54 13.84
N THR A 40 11.01 -6.60 14.79
CA THR A 40 10.33 -6.82 16.07
C THR A 40 9.48 -5.61 16.44
N PRO A 41 8.52 -5.74 17.38
CA PRO A 41 7.81 -4.60 17.94
C PRO A 41 8.72 -3.49 18.48
N GLN A 42 9.85 -3.85 19.12
CA GLN A 42 10.79 -2.91 19.74
C GLN A 42 11.67 -2.20 18.72
N THR A 43 11.92 -2.85 17.58
CA THR A 43 12.68 -2.31 16.45
C THR A 43 11.76 -1.93 15.28
N ALA A 44 10.52 -1.53 15.57
CA ALA A 44 9.56 -1.17 14.54
C ALA A 44 10.00 0.07 13.73
N PHE A 45 9.62 0.09 12.46
CA PHE A 45 9.70 1.30 11.63
C PHE A 45 8.74 2.38 12.15
N ARG A 46 9.03 3.65 11.82
CA ARG A 46 8.14 4.77 12.12
C ARG A 46 7.07 4.94 11.06
N SER A 47 7.43 4.81 9.79
CA SER A 47 6.54 5.08 8.66
C SER A 47 5.97 3.80 8.07
N LEU A 48 4.72 3.90 7.62
CA LEU A 48 4.06 2.82 6.86
C LEU A 48 4.77 2.62 5.51
N GLN A 49 5.21 3.71 4.88
CA GLN A 49 5.88 3.68 3.59
C GLN A 49 7.21 2.91 3.65
N LYS A 50 7.96 2.99 4.75
CA LYS A 50 9.20 2.21 4.92
C LYS A 50 8.95 0.70 4.84
N ALA A 51 7.85 0.21 5.41
CA ALA A 51 7.46 -1.19 5.24
C ALA A 51 7.02 -1.49 3.79
N ALA A 52 6.25 -0.60 3.16
CA ALA A 52 5.80 -0.76 1.76
C ALA A 52 6.93 -0.86 0.75
N GLU A 53 8.07 -0.25 1.06
CA GLU A 53 9.30 -0.34 0.29
C GLU A 53 10.01 -1.70 0.38
N LEU A 54 9.65 -2.55 1.34
CA LEU A 54 10.38 -3.79 1.66
C LEU A 54 9.53 -5.06 1.58
N VAL A 55 8.20 -4.95 1.67
CA VAL A 55 7.32 -6.13 1.63
C VAL A 55 7.47 -6.93 0.34
N GLU A 56 7.47 -8.24 0.49
CA GLU A 56 7.39 -9.21 -0.61
C GLU A 56 6.12 -10.07 -0.48
N PRO A 57 5.69 -10.78 -1.55
CA PRO A 57 4.47 -11.59 -1.50
C PRO A 57 4.47 -12.59 -0.34
N GLY A 58 3.41 -12.55 0.47
CA GLY A 58 3.23 -13.37 1.68
C GLY A 58 3.53 -12.64 2.99
N ASP A 59 4.16 -11.46 2.92
CA ASP A 59 4.54 -10.71 4.13
C ASP A 59 3.34 -10.18 4.92
N VAL A 60 3.56 -10.02 6.23
CA VAL A 60 2.61 -9.41 7.17
C VAL A 60 3.23 -8.17 7.79
N VAL A 61 2.52 -7.04 7.73
CA VAL A 61 2.89 -5.79 8.39
C VAL A 61 1.97 -5.57 9.59
N TRP A 62 2.49 -5.69 10.80
CA TRP A 62 1.81 -5.36 12.04
C TRP A 62 2.03 -3.90 12.43
N ILE A 63 0.93 -3.15 12.49
CA ILE A 63 0.92 -1.72 12.73
C ILE A 63 0.41 -1.46 14.15
N GLY A 64 1.29 -0.95 15.01
CA GLY A 64 0.98 -0.58 16.39
C GLY A 64 0.26 0.76 16.49
N ASP A 65 0.09 1.25 17.72
CA ASP A 65 -0.53 2.56 17.96
C ASP A 65 0.33 3.68 17.37
N GLY A 66 -0.35 4.72 16.88
CA GLY A 66 0.31 5.87 16.32
C GLY A 66 -0.59 6.70 15.45
N THR A 67 -0.19 7.95 15.24
CA THR A 67 -0.67 8.77 14.12
C THR A 67 0.39 8.76 13.01
N TYR A 68 0.01 8.25 11.85
CA TYR A 68 0.85 8.15 10.67
C TYR A 68 0.45 9.23 9.69
N THR A 69 1.42 10.07 9.31
CA THR A 69 1.28 11.17 8.36
C THR A 69 2.63 11.36 7.66
N ASN A 70 2.62 12.12 6.58
CA ASN A 70 3.81 12.70 5.95
C ASN A 70 3.45 14.12 5.46
N ASP A 71 4.41 14.81 4.86
CA ASP A 71 4.20 16.16 4.31
C ASP A 71 3.98 16.14 2.79
N ASP A 72 3.71 14.96 2.21
CA ASP A 72 3.60 14.80 0.76
C ASP A 72 2.22 15.27 0.25
N THR A 73 2.26 16.39 -0.46
CA THR A 73 1.10 17.00 -1.14
C THR A 73 1.23 16.94 -2.66
N GLY A 74 2.20 16.19 -3.18
CA GLY A 74 2.43 15.99 -4.61
C GLY A 74 1.27 15.25 -5.29
N ASN A 75 1.24 15.28 -6.62
CA ASN A 75 0.17 14.64 -7.38
C ASN A 75 0.10 13.12 -7.10
N GLY A 76 -1.04 12.64 -6.62
CA GLY A 76 -1.22 11.25 -6.26
C GLY A 76 -0.57 10.83 -4.93
N SER A 77 -0.17 11.79 -4.09
CA SER A 77 0.46 11.52 -2.80
C SER A 77 -0.38 10.65 -1.88
N ALA A 78 0.29 9.89 -1.02
CA ALA A 78 -0.34 9.06 -0.01
C ALA A 78 0.53 8.94 1.24
N VAL A 79 -0.08 8.73 2.41
CA VAL A 79 0.67 8.34 3.62
C VAL A 79 1.23 6.92 3.46
N LEU A 80 0.45 6.05 2.83
CA LEU A 80 0.84 4.69 2.46
C LEU A 80 0.49 4.45 0.99
N SER A 81 1.51 4.29 0.14
CA SER A 81 1.38 3.92 -1.26
C SER A 81 1.77 2.46 -1.46
N ILE A 82 0.79 1.61 -1.77
CA ILE A 82 0.93 0.17 -1.97
C ILE A 82 0.96 -0.12 -3.47
N THR A 83 2.16 -0.30 -4.01
CA THR A 83 2.39 -0.52 -5.45
C THR A 83 2.84 -1.94 -5.77
N ARG A 84 3.57 -2.60 -4.86
CA ARG A 84 3.93 -4.02 -4.99
C ARG A 84 2.68 -4.88 -4.96
N SER A 85 2.69 -6.00 -5.69
CA SER A 85 1.60 -6.98 -5.65
C SER A 85 2.03 -8.21 -4.89
N GLY A 86 1.10 -8.80 -4.14
CA GLY A 86 1.22 -10.18 -3.68
C GLY A 86 0.96 -11.17 -4.83
N ARG A 87 0.66 -12.41 -4.46
CA ARG A 87 0.28 -13.49 -5.39
C ARG A 87 -0.99 -14.20 -4.90
N PRO A 88 -1.69 -14.98 -5.76
CA PRO A 88 -2.87 -15.74 -5.35
C PRO A 88 -2.65 -16.63 -4.11
N ASP A 89 -1.42 -17.16 -3.97
CA ASP A 89 -0.98 -18.04 -2.89
C ASP A 89 -0.18 -17.32 -1.78
N ALA A 90 0.10 -16.02 -1.94
CA ALA A 90 0.97 -15.25 -1.04
C ALA A 90 0.53 -13.78 -1.01
N TRP A 91 -0.57 -13.50 -0.30
CA TRP A 91 -1.10 -12.15 -0.12
C TRP A 91 -0.23 -11.35 0.83
N ILE A 92 -0.09 -10.04 0.57
CA ILE A 92 0.55 -9.11 1.50
C ILE A 92 -0.53 -8.56 2.42
N SER A 93 -0.29 -8.54 3.73
CA SER A 93 -1.29 -8.06 4.69
C SER A 93 -0.81 -6.92 5.57
N TRP A 94 -1.69 -5.95 5.77
CA TRP A 94 -1.49 -4.70 6.50
C TRP A 94 -2.49 -4.67 7.64
N LYS A 95 -2.03 -4.98 8.86
CA LYS A 95 -2.94 -5.26 9.97
C LYS A 95 -2.63 -4.38 11.17
N ALA A 96 -3.67 -3.79 11.76
CA ALA A 96 -3.55 -3.27 13.12
C ALA A 96 -3.14 -4.42 14.06
N ARG A 97 -2.13 -4.18 14.87
CA ARG A 97 -1.70 -5.12 15.91
C ARG A 97 -2.88 -5.35 16.88
N PRO A 98 -3.12 -6.57 17.38
CA PRO A 98 -4.25 -6.85 18.26
C PRO A 98 -4.31 -5.88 19.45
N GLY A 99 -5.45 -5.22 19.63
CA GLY A 99 -5.67 -4.21 20.69
C GLY A 99 -5.21 -2.78 20.34
N HIS A 100 -4.44 -2.59 19.27
CA HIS A 100 -3.97 -1.28 18.83
C HIS A 100 -4.94 -0.63 17.84
N LYS A 101 -4.91 0.70 17.76
CA LYS A 101 -5.75 1.55 16.90
C LYS A 101 -4.90 2.55 16.11
N PRO A 102 -4.13 2.10 15.10
CA PRO A 102 -3.37 3.00 14.24
C PRO A 102 -4.28 3.96 13.47
N VAL A 103 -3.87 5.23 13.40
CA VAL A 103 -4.59 6.29 12.67
C VAL A 103 -3.71 6.83 11.55
N VAL A 104 -4.17 6.69 10.31
CA VAL A 104 -3.59 7.34 9.13
C VAL A 104 -4.25 8.70 8.95
N ARG A 105 -3.45 9.76 8.93
CA ARG A 105 -3.87 11.14 8.72
C ARG A 105 -3.18 11.73 7.49
N PRO A 106 -3.83 11.69 6.32
CA PRO A 106 -3.30 12.36 5.13
C PRO A 106 -3.39 13.88 5.21
N VAL A 107 -2.36 14.55 4.69
CA VAL A 107 -2.39 15.98 4.31
C VAL A 107 -2.52 16.18 2.79
N GLY A 108 -2.29 15.11 2.02
CA GLY A 108 -2.29 15.07 0.57
C GLY A 108 -3.52 14.39 -0.03
N TRP A 109 -3.34 13.74 -1.20
CA TRP A 109 -4.46 13.19 -1.98
C TRP A 109 -5.10 11.95 -1.35
N ASN A 110 -4.34 11.13 -0.62
CA ASN A 110 -4.83 9.84 -0.14
C ASN A 110 -4.27 9.52 1.25
N GLY A 111 -5.09 8.90 2.11
CA GLY A 111 -4.58 8.21 3.29
C GLY A 111 -3.79 6.98 2.86
N ILE A 112 -4.47 6.05 2.20
CA ILE A 112 -3.88 4.82 1.67
C ILE A 112 -4.24 4.72 0.20
N HIS A 113 -3.23 4.59 -0.66
CA HIS A 113 -3.39 4.38 -2.09
C HIS A 113 -2.93 2.97 -2.44
N VAL A 114 -3.77 2.22 -3.17
CA VAL A 114 -3.49 0.84 -3.58
C VAL A 114 -3.55 0.74 -5.10
N SER A 115 -2.41 0.42 -5.72
CA SER A 115 -2.32 0.12 -7.15
C SER A 115 -1.78 -1.29 -7.42
N GLY A 116 -1.34 -2.02 -6.38
CA GLY A 116 -1.00 -3.45 -6.47
C GLY A 116 -2.18 -4.39 -6.21
N SER A 117 -1.96 -5.68 -6.46
CA SER A 117 -2.94 -6.77 -6.29
C SER A 117 -2.61 -7.69 -5.10
N TYR A 118 -3.59 -8.49 -4.65
CA TYR A 118 -3.45 -9.47 -3.55
C TYR A 118 -3.03 -8.84 -2.21
N HIS A 119 -3.83 -7.87 -1.76
CA HIS A 119 -3.61 -7.16 -0.50
C HIS A 119 -4.76 -7.34 0.47
N ILE A 120 -4.44 -7.45 1.75
CA ILE A 120 -5.43 -7.37 2.84
C ILE A 120 -5.09 -6.14 3.69
N LEU A 121 -6.05 -5.23 3.84
CA LEU A 121 -5.99 -4.12 4.78
C LEU A 121 -7.00 -4.39 5.88
N GLU A 122 -6.53 -4.45 7.14
CA GLU A 122 -7.36 -4.88 8.26
C GLU A 122 -7.15 -4.05 9.52
N GLY A 123 -8.24 -3.56 10.09
CA GLY A 123 -8.22 -2.88 11.39
C GLY A 123 -7.67 -1.45 11.37
N LEU A 124 -7.42 -0.87 10.20
CA LEU A 124 -6.82 0.45 10.07
C LEU A 124 -7.86 1.57 10.19
N THR A 125 -7.49 2.67 10.82
CA THR A 125 -8.31 3.88 10.85
C THR A 125 -7.70 4.94 9.94
N VAL A 126 -8.50 5.53 9.04
CA VAL A 126 -8.10 6.68 8.22
C VAL A 126 -9.01 7.85 8.55
N VAL A 127 -8.42 8.99 8.93
CA VAL A 127 -9.16 10.21 9.29
C VAL A 127 -8.63 11.35 8.45
N GLY A 128 -9.47 11.89 7.56
CA GLY A 128 -9.16 13.11 6.81
C GLY A 128 -9.35 14.38 7.64
N ASN A 129 -9.30 15.51 6.97
CA ASN A 129 -9.24 16.85 7.54
C ASN A 129 -10.55 17.66 7.44
N ASN A 130 -11.71 17.04 7.17
CA ASN A 130 -12.99 17.76 6.99
C ASN A 130 -13.31 18.75 8.11
N ASP A 131 -13.01 18.40 9.36
CA ASP A 131 -13.30 19.27 10.51
C ASP A 131 -12.44 20.56 10.52
N SER A 132 -11.38 20.62 9.72
CA SER A 132 -10.49 21.77 9.55
C SER A 132 -10.71 22.54 8.24
N ILE A 133 -11.64 22.10 7.39
CA ILE A 133 -11.93 22.77 6.11
C ILE A 133 -12.88 23.95 6.34
N VAL A 134 -12.45 25.13 5.87
CA VAL A 134 -13.29 26.33 5.81
C VAL A 134 -14.01 26.37 4.46
N LEU A 135 -15.36 26.46 4.47
CA LEU A 135 -16.20 26.41 3.27
C LEU A 135 -15.77 27.43 2.20
N LEU A 136 -15.56 28.68 2.59
CA LEU A 136 -15.15 29.73 1.65
C LEU A 136 -13.81 29.40 0.98
N ALA A 137 -12.84 28.89 1.74
CA ALA A 137 -11.54 28.49 1.19
C ALA A 137 -11.68 27.32 0.19
N ALA A 138 -12.54 26.35 0.49
CA ALA A 138 -12.83 25.24 -0.43
C ALA A 138 -13.51 25.72 -1.73
N GLN A 139 -14.45 26.66 -1.64
CA GLN A 139 -15.13 27.25 -2.80
C GLN A 139 -14.18 28.03 -3.70
N GLU A 140 -13.24 28.78 -3.11
CA GLU A 140 -12.21 29.47 -3.89
C GLU A 140 -11.21 28.50 -4.52
N ASP A 141 -10.86 27.42 -3.83
CA ASP A 141 -9.98 26.39 -4.38
C ASP A 141 -10.61 25.64 -5.56
N ALA A 142 -11.91 25.36 -5.49
CA ALA A 142 -12.66 24.67 -6.55
C ALA A 142 -12.66 25.42 -7.90
N LYS A 143 -12.38 26.73 -7.92
CA LYS A 143 -12.27 27.54 -9.13
C LYS A 143 -10.91 27.43 -9.81
N LYS A 144 -9.90 26.86 -9.12
CA LYS A 144 -8.53 26.78 -9.64
C LYS A 144 -8.40 25.66 -10.66
N PRO A 145 -7.55 25.83 -11.69
CA PRO A 145 -7.29 24.77 -12.68
C PRO A 145 -6.55 23.56 -12.07
N LYS A 146 -5.86 23.77 -10.96
CA LYS A 146 -5.18 22.73 -10.18
C LYS A 146 -5.68 22.80 -8.74
N PRO A 147 -6.66 21.96 -8.36
CA PRO A 147 -7.20 21.97 -7.01
C PRO A 147 -6.16 21.46 -6.01
N ASN A 148 -6.22 21.98 -4.79
CA ASN A 148 -5.37 21.56 -3.69
C ASN A 148 -5.87 20.21 -3.14
N PRO A 149 -4.98 19.20 -2.98
CA PRO A 149 -5.35 17.93 -2.36
C PRO A 149 -5.99 18.08 -0.99
N PHE A 150 -5.65 19.14 -0.23
CA PHE A 150 -6.23 19.42 1.09
C PHE A 150 -7.77 19.44 1.09
N PHE A 151 -8.41 19.85 -0.02
CA PHE A 151 -9.87 19.86 -0.14
C PHE A 151 -10.44 18.63 -0.86
N ASN A 152 -9.57 17.68 -1.24
CA ASN A 152 -9.91 16.56 -2.12
C ASN A 152 -9.33 15.22 -1.63
N THR A 153 -8.95 15.15 -0.34
CA THR A 153 -8.30 13.98 0.23
C THR A 153 -9.21 12.76 0.25
N ASN A 154 -8.70 11.64 -0.25
CA ASN A 154 -9.33 10.33 -0.18
C ASN A 154 -8.85 9.55 1.04
N GLY A 155 -9.69 8.66 1.58
CA GLY A 155 -9.33 7.77 2.67
C GLY A 155 -8.50 6.59 2.18
N ILE A 156 -9.16 5.51 1.75
CA ILE A 156 -8.51 4.37 1.08
C ILE A 156 -8.95 4.35 -0.37
N PHE A 157 -7.99 4.44 -1.29
CA PHE A 157 -8.22 4.58 -2.71
C PHE A 157 -7.53 3.47 -3.51
N VAL A 158 -8.33 2.56 -4.07
CA VAL A 158 -7.84 1.51 -4.98
C VAL A 158 -7.90 2.04 -6.41
N ASN A 159 -6.76 2.32 -7.03
CA ASN A 159 -6.71 3.11 -8.25
C ASN A 159 -5.79 2.49 -9.29
N GLY A 160 -6.40 1.92 -10.33
CA GLY A 160 -5.69 1.38 -11.47
C GLY A 160 -5.57 2.35 -12.64
N ARG A 161 -5.97 3.62 -12.52
CA ARG A 161 -6.03 4.53 -13.69
C ARG A 161 -4.69 4.64 -14.42
N LEU A 162 -3.59 4.64 -13.67
CA LEU A 162 -2.23 4.76 -14.21
C LEU A 162 -1.59 3.40 -14.57
N ASN A 163 -2.18 2.29 -14.14
CA ASN A 163 -1.69 0.96 -14.46
C ASN A 163 -1.99 0.60 -15.91
N LYS A 164 -1.25 -0.34 -16.49
CA LYS A 164 -1.62 -0.94 -17.78
C LYS A 164 -2.95 -1.72 -17.67
N PRO A 165 -3.67 -1.97 -18.78
CA PRO A 165 -4.93 -2.73 -18.76
C PRO A 165 -4.83 -4.09 -18.08
N ASP A 166 -3.72 -4.80 -18.23
CA ASP A 166 -3.43 -6.13 -17.67
C ASP A 166 -2.82 -6.09 -16.25
N GLN A 167 -2.60 -4.89 -15.71
CA GLN A 167 -1.96 -4.66 -14.41
C GLN A 167 -2.84 -3.88 -13.46
N LYS A 168 -4.15 -3.75 -13.73
CA LYS A 168 -5.07 -3.08 -12.81
C LYS A 168 -5.09 -3.83 -11.47
N PRO A 169 -5.22 -3.11 -10.35
CA PRO A 169 -5.35 -3.76 -9.05
C PRO A 169 -6.57 -4.68 -9.07
N HIS A 170 -6.40 -5.87 -8.52
CA HIS A 170 -7.43 -6.88 -8.29
C HIS A 170 -7.12 -7.61 -6.99
N HIS A 171 -8.10 -8.30 -6.42
CA HIS A 171 -7.93 -9.07 -5.17
C HIS A 171 -7.40 -8.20 -4.03
N VAL A 172 -8.11 -7.12 -3.72
CA VAL A 172 -7.84 -6.26 -2.57
C VAL A 172 -8.98 -6.41 -1.58
N ILE A 173 -8.67 -6.86 -0.37
CA ILE A 173 -9.62 -6.99 0.73
C ILE A 173 -9.39 -5.83 1.69
N ILE A 174 -10.43 -5.05 1.96
CA ILE A 174 -10.44 -4.03 3.00
C ILE A 174 -11.51 -4.45 4.00
N ARG A 175 -11.12 -4.78 5.23
CA ARG A 175 -12.05 -5.28 6.26
C ARG A 175 -11.74 -4.69 7.61
N ASN A 176 -12.77 -4.48 8.43
CA ASN A 176 -12.62 -3.93 9.78
C ASN A 176 -11.87 -2.58 9.83
N CYS A 177 -11.81 -1.85 8.72
CA CYS A 177 -11.22 -0.52 8.66
C CYS A 177 -12.29 0.54 8.93
N SER A 178 -11.90 1.64 9.55
CA SER A 178 -12.73 2.83 9.72
C SER A 178 -12.18 3.96 8.87
N VAL A 179 -13.05 4.59 8.07
CA VAL A 179 -12.67 5.73 7.24
C VAL A 179 -13.65 6.86 7.45
N SER A 180 -13.15 8.04 7.79
CA SER A 180 -13.98 9.19 8.13
C SER A 180 -13.31 10.51 7.78
N LYS A 181 -14.10 11.58 7.71
CA LYS A 181 -13.62 12.97 7.59
C LYS A 181 -12.76 13.26 6.35
N CYS A 182 -12.89 12.47 5.28
CA CYS A 182 -12.20 12.69 4.00
C CYS A 182 -13.05 13.60 3.09
N ALA A 183 -12.43 14.59 2.47
CA ALA A 183 -13.13 15.61 1.66
C ALA A 183 -13.46 15.14 0.24
N GLY A 184 -12.63 14.26 -0.32
CA GLY A 184 -12.83 13.66 -1.65
C GLY A 184 -13.71 12.40 -1.58
N GLY A 185 -13.13 11.30 -1.11
CA GLY A 185 -13.80 10.01 -1.00
C GLY A 185 -13.37 9.25 0.26
N GLY A 186 -14.26 8.46 0.85
CA GLY A 186 -13.92 7.60 2.00
C GLY A 186 -13.19 6.34 1.55
N LEU A 187 -13.97 5.35 1.14
CA LEU A 187 -13.49 4.17 0.41
C LEU A 187 -13.85 4.35 -1.05
N SER A 188 -12.87 4.28 -1.94
CA SER A 188 -13.10 4.52 -3.36
C SER A 188 -12.24 3.63 -4.20
N GLY A 189 -12.67 3.39 -5.43
CA GLY A 189 -11.70 3.06 -6.44
C GLY A 189 -12.21 3.08 -7.86
N LEU A 190 -11.23 3.03 -8.74
CA LEU A 190 -11.37 3.40 -10.13
C LEU A 190 -10.49 2.49 -10.98
N LYS A 191 -11.12 1.89 -12.00
CA LYS A 191 -10.47 0.98 -12.96
C LYS A 191 -9.71 -0.15 -12.27
N TRP A 192 -10.44 -1.06 -11.63
CA TRP A 192 -9.96 -2.36 -11.14
C TRP A 192 -10.54 -3.48 -12.00
N ILE A 193 -9.91 -4.66 -11.97
CA ILE A 193 -10.48 -5.88 -12.58
C ILE A 193 -11.26 -6.61 -11.50
N THR A 194 -12.53 -6.91 -11.79
CA THR A 194 -13.40 -7.78 -10.99
C THR A 194 -13.04 -9.24 -11.16
#